data_AF-A0A6N0LXW4-F1
#
_entry.id   AF-A0A6N0LXW4-F1
#
_cell.length_a   1.000
_cell.length_b   1.000
_cell.length_c   1.000
_cell.angle_alpha   90.00
_cell.angle_beta   90.00
_cell.angle_gamma   90.00
#
_symmetry.space_group_name_H-M   'P 1'
#
loop_
_entity.id
_entity.type
_entity.pdbx_description
1 polymer ?
#
loop_
_entity_poly.entity_id
_entity_poly.type
_entity_poly.pdbx_seq_one_letter_code
_entity_poly.pdbx_strand_id
1 'polypeptide(L)'
;MYYQIWNFFLKEDKYMYWQEKIKLNKKFDKVTWQKIIDFLLLVEQTFQLKSQLAETDSIEPFLKLAKENGYSLTADELAWFLVTRRQIWDLFDFAQKTPFLKEELLIAKDPQQFVNIAADHGYSFSVEELAWLLIEIKSSPEIVSINNSVGEILTGSNYGRIDIGYWIWLAEEWGIVPPFCHREKLGNLLSGDTSNPFLLDRCFLPKSYFNQRLLVSSNS
;
A
#
# COMPACT_ATOMS: atom_id res chain seq x y z
N MET A 1 11.73 -15.73 -4.17
CA MET A 1 10.46 -15.50 -3.45
C MET A 1 9.36 -14.95 -4.36
N TYR A 2 9.51 -13.75 -4.96
CA TYR A 2 8.47 -13.16 -5.83
C TYR A 2 7.96 -14.10 -6.92
N TYR A 3 8.83 -14.95 -7.48
CA TYR A 3 8.45 -15.94 -8.48
C TYR A 3 7.49 -17.04 -7.98
N GLN A 4 7.67 -17.56 -6.75
CA GLN A 4 6.77 -18.60 -6.22
C GLN A 4 5.45 -18.00 -5.74
N ILE A 5 5.51 -16.83 -5.09
CA ILE A 5 4.32 -16.02 -4.78
C ILE A 5 3.51 -15.76 -6.06
N TRP A 6 4.21 -15.38 -7.14
CA TRP A 6 3.59 -15.22 -8.45
C TRP A 6 2.93 -16.50 -8.96
N ASN A 7 3.64 -17.63 -8.94
CA ASN A 7 3.10 -18.90 -9.42
C ASN A 7 1.87 -19.38 -8.64
N PHE A 8 1.85 -19.19 -7.33
CA PHE A 8 0.79 -19.68 -6.46
C PHE A 8 -0.47 -18.82 -6.50
N PHE A 9 -0.31 -17.50 -6.65
CA PHE A 9 -1.41 -16.55 -6.46
C PHE A 9 -1.68 -15.63 -7.65
N LEU A 10 -0.66 -15.28 -8.45
CA LEU A 10 -0.74 -14.19 -9.43
C LEU A 10 -0.62 -14.67 -10.90
N LYS A 11 -0.25 -15.91 -11.17
CA LYS A 11 -0.36 -16.46 -12.53
C LYS A 11 -1.83 -16.45 -12.95
N GLU A 12 -2.13 -16.10 -14.20
CA GLU A 12 -3.47 -15.77 -14.70
C GLU A 12 -4.61 -16.68 -14.18
N ASP A 13 -4.52 -18.00 -14.40
CA ASP A 13 -5.54 -18.94 -13.90
C ASP A 13 -5.69 -18.93 -12.37
N LYS A 14 -4.57 -18.78 -11.65
CA LYS A 14 -4.55 -18.71 -10.18
C LYS A 14 -5.11 -17.40 -9.68
N TYR A 15 -4.76 -16.31 -10.34
CA TYR A 15 -5.25 -14.97 -10.02
C TYR A 15 -6.77 -14.91 -10.14
N MET A 16 -7.35 -15.38 -11.25
CA MET A 16 -8.81 -15.43 -11.42
C MET A 16 -9.49 -16.30 -10.37
N TYR A 17 -8.93 -17.48 -10.09
CA TYR A 17 -9.43 -18.37 -9.02
C TYR A 17 -9.45 -17.67 -7.66
N TRP A 18 -8.33 -17.04 -7.27
CA TRP A 18 -8.21 -16.39 -5.97
C TRP A 18 -9.05 -15.12 -5.88
N GLN A 19 -9.11 -14.33 -6.95
CA GLN A 19 -9.94 -13.11 -7.05
C GLN A 19 -11.40 -13.43 -6.73
N GLU A 20 -11.98 -14.45 -7.37
CA GLU A 20 -13.35 -14.88 -7.09
C GLU A 20 -13.51 -15.41 -5.67
N LYS A 21 -12.53 -16.18 -5.18
CA LYS A 21 -12.58 -16.75 -3.83
C LYS A 21 -12.55 -15.69 -2.73
N ILE A 22 -11.74 -14.63 -2.87
CA ILE A 22 -11.61 -13.60 -1.83
C ILE A 22 -12.72 -12.55 -1.88
N LYS A 23 -13.32 -12.32 -3.05
CA LYS A 23 -14.44 -11.36 -3.25
C LYS A 23 -15.63 -11.64 -2.34
N LEU A 24 -15.81 -12.90 -1.93
CA LEU A 24 -16.99 -13.35 -1.22
C LEU A 24 -16.93 -13.14 0.30
N ASN A 25 -15.78 -12.91 0.95
CA ASN A 25 -15.76 -13.14 2.41
C ASN A 25 -14.59 -12.58 3.26
N LYS A 26 -13.97 -11.45 2.93
CA LYS A 26 -12.97 -10.88 3.85
C LYS A 26 -13.20 -9.41 4.18
N LYS A 27 -13.56 -9.18 5.44
CA LYS A 27 -13.45 -7.87 6.08
C LYS A 27 -11.96 -7.57 6.27
N PHE A 28 -11.57 -6.31 6.08
CA PHE A 28 -10.19 -5.90 6.28
C PHE A 28 -9.68 -6.27 7.68
N ASP A 29 -8.54 -6.95 7.75
CA ASP A 29 -7.83 -7.31 8.98
C ASP A 29 -6.41 -6.75 8.97
N LYS A 30 -6.22 -5.64 9.69
CA LYS A 30 -4.94 -4.95 9.85
C LYS A 30 -3.85 -5.87 10.43
N VAL A 31 -4.19 -6.72 11.40
CA VAL A 31 -3.20 -7.57 12.08
C VAL A 31 -2.67 -8.59 11.09
N THR A 32 -3.56 -9.21 10.33
CA THR A 32 -3.19 -10.16 9.28
C THR A 32 -2.38 -9.49 8.17
N TRP A 33 -2.79 -8.29 7.74
CA TRP A 33 -2.08 -7.53 6.72
C TRP A 33 -0.63 -7.23 7.15
N GLN A 34 -0.44 -6.69 8.36
CA GLN A 34 0.89 -6.39 8.90
C GLN A 34 1.73 -7.66 9.10
N LYS A 35 1.13 -8.73 9.62
CA LYS A 35 1.78 -10.04 9.78
C LYS A 35 2.39 -10.55 8.47
N ILE A 36 1.70 -10.37 7.34
CA ILE A 36 2.20 -10.77 6.02
C ILE A 36 3.35 -9.87 5.57
N ILE A 37 3.24 -8.54 5.75
CA ILE A 37 4.33 -7.60 5.44
C ILE A 37 5.59 -7.95 6.23
N ASP A 38 5.46 -8.15 7.54
CA ASP A 38 6.59 -8.46 8.42
C ASP A 38 7.29 -9.75 8.00
N PHE A 39 6.51 -10.77 7.61
CA PHE A 39 7.07 -12.00 7.05
C PHE A 39 7.84 -11.74 5.73
N LEU A 40 7.25 -11.00 4.79
CA LEU A 40 7.92 -10.71 3.51
C LEU A 40 9.20 -9.89 3.70
N LEU A 41 9.20 -8.95 4.65
CA LEU A 41 10.39 -8.19 5.05
C LEU A 41 11.47 -9.10 5.64
N LEU A 42 11.09 -10.03 6.53
CA LEU A 42 12.02 -11.02 7.06
C LEU A 42 12.66 -11.86 5.95
N VAL A 43 11.88 -12.29 4.96
CA VAL A 43 12.41 -13.06 3.82
C VAL A 43 13.42 -12.25 3.02
N GLU A 44 13.16 -10.97 2.77
CA GLU A 44 14.13 -10.10 2.06
C GLU A 44 15.43 -9.91 2.85
N GLN A 45 15.35 -9.91 4.19
CA GLN A 45 16.52 -9.77 5.07
C GLN A 45 17.28 -11.10 5.29
N THR A 46 16.65 -12.24 5.02
CA THR A 46 17.19 -13.57 5.37
C THR A 46 17.45 -14.41 4.12
N PHE A 47 18.72 -14.43 3.66
CA PHE A 47 19.12 -15.16 2.45
C PHE A 47 18.73 -16.65 2.46
N GLN A 48 18.97 -17.34 3.58
CA GLN A 48 18.65 -18.77 3.70
C GLN A 48 17.16 -19.05 3.52
N LEU A 49 16.30 -18.31 4.23
CA LEU A 49 14.85 -18.43 4.12
C LEU A 49 14.38 -18.10 2.70
N LYS A 50 14.94 -17.06 2.08
CA LYS A 50 14.66 -16.67 0.69
C LYS A 50 15.00 -17.78 -0.30
N SER A 51 16.11 -18.50 -0.09
CA SER A 51 16.52 -19.65 -0.90
C SER A 51 15.55 -20.83 -0.73
N GLN A 52 15.23 -21.20 0.50
CA GLN A 52 14.30 -22.30 0.80
C GLN A 52 12.90 -22.03 0.20
N LEU A 53 12.40 -20.81 0.31
CA LEU A 53 11.12 -20.40 -0.28
C LEU A 53 11.17 -20.31 -1.82
N ALA A 54 12.34 -20.22 -2.43
CA ALA A 54 12.45 -20.27 -3.89
C ALA A 54 12.29 -21.71 -4.42
N GLU A 55 12.65 -22.70 -3.61
CA GLU A 55 12.64 -24.13 -3.95
C GLU A 55 11.28 -24.79 -3.67
N THR A 56 10.35 -24.12 -2.97
CA THR A 56 9.02 -24.66 -2.74
C THR A 56 8.23 -24.76 -4.05
N ASP A 57 7.61 -25.91 -4.30
CA ASP A 57 6.80 -26.21 -5.49
C ASP A 57 5.28 -26.02 -5.28
N SER A 58 4.87 -25.81 -4.04
CA SER A 58 3.47 -25.75 -3.61
C SER A 58 3.29 -24.80 -2.42
N ILE A 59 2.02 -24.48 -2.11
CA ILE A 59 1.69 -23.53 -1.03
C ILE A 59 1.95 -24.16 0.34
N GLU A 60 1.77 -25.46 0.51
CA GLU A 60 1.88 -26.14 1.80
C GLU A 60 3.30 -26.08 2.39
N PRO A 61 4.38 -26.40 1.64
CA PRO A 61 5.76 -26.19 2.09
C PRO A 61 6.08 -24.72 2.37
N PHE A 62 5.54 -23.79 1.57
CA PHE A 62 5.71 -22.36 1.80
C PHE A 62 5.12 -21.94 3.16
N LEU A 63 3.90 -22.35 3.46
CA LEU A 63 3.23 -22.06 4.73
C LEU A 63 3.94 -22.73 5.92
N LYS A 64 4.48 -23.94 5.71
CA LYS A 64 5.27 -24.64 6.74
C LYS A 64 6.52 -23.84 7.09
N LEU A 65 7.28 -23.37 6.10
CA LEU A 65 8.47 -22.54 6.31
C LEU A 65 8.12 -21.22 7.01
N ALA A 66 7.01 -20.57 6.63
CA ALA A 66 6.54 -19.37 7.33
C ALA A 66 6.27 -19.65 8.82
N LYS A 67 5.58 -20.77 9.11
CA LYS A 67 5.27 -21.19 10.48
C LYS A 67 6.52 -21.51 11.29
N GLU A 68 7.50 -22.19 10.70
CA GLU A 68 8.79 -22.49 11.34
C GLU A 68 9.58 -21.23 11.70
N ASN A 69 9.33 -20.11 11.00
CA ASN A 69 9.91 -18.80 11.27
C ASN A 69 8.99 -17.90 12.13
N GLY A 70 7.96 -18.46 12.78
CA GLY A 70 7.09 -17.74 13.71
C GLY A 70 5.86 -17.06 13.10
N TYR A 71 5.61 -17.22 11.79
CA TYR A 71 4.48 -16.61 11.10
C TYR A 71 3.42 -17.65 10.74
N SER A 72 2.33 -17.69 11.51
CA SER A 72 1.17 -18.54 11.19
C SER A 72 0.32 -17.88 10.10
N LEU A 73 0.58 -18.25 8.84
CA LEU A 73 -0.13 -17.79 7.65
C LEU A 73 -1.00 -18.89 7.06
N THR A 74 -2.09 -18.51 6.42
CA THR A 74 -2.93 -19.38 5.61
C THR A 74 -2.89 -18.97 4.14
N ALA A 75 -3.21 -19.90 3.24
CA ALA A 75 -3.29 -19.63 1.81
C ALA A 75 -4.29 -18.52 1.50
N ASP A 76 -5.45 -18.51 2.18
CA ASP A 76 -6.48 -17.51 1.97
C ASP A 76 -6.05 -16.11 2.43
N GLU A 77 -5.28 -16.00 3.53
CA GLU A 77 -4.73 -14.71 4.00
C GLU A 77 -3.68 -14.16 3.02
N LEU A 78 -2.79 -15.03 2.53
CA LEU A 78 -1.81 -14.65 1.50
C LEU A 78 -2.50 -14.24 0.20
N ALA A 79 -3.47 -15.04 -0.27
CA ALA A 79 -4.21 -14.74 -1.49
C ALA A 79 -4.93 -13.39 -1.39
N TRP A 80 -5.63 -13.15 -0.27
CA TRP A 80 -6.27 -11.87 0.02
C TRP A 80 -5.29 -10.71 -0.07
N PHE A 81 -4.18 -10.76 0.67
CA PHE A 81 -3.16 -9.71 0.64
C PHE A 81 -2.60 -9.47 -0.78
N LEU A 82 -2.21 -10.54 -1.48
CA LEU A 82 -1.52 -10.44 -2.76
C LEU A 82 -2.43 -10.01 -3.91
N VAL A 83 -3.62 -10.59 -3.99
CA VAL A 83 -4.59 -10.33 -5.06
C VAL A 83 -5.20 -8.94 -4.88
N THR A 84 -5.58 -8.54 -3.66
CA THR A 84 -6.11 -7.19 -3.41
C THR A 84 -5.08 -6.12 -3.78
N ARG A 85 -3.80 -6.28 -3.38
CA ARG A 85 -2.73 -5.35 -3.77
C ARG A 85 -2.59 -5.27 -5.28
N ARG A 86 -2.64 -6.41 -5.97
CA ARG A 86 -2.59 -6.45 -7.43
C ARG A 86 -3.79 -5.75 -8.05
N GLN A 87 -5.00 -5.95 -7.56
CA GLN A 87 -6.19 -5.27 -8.07
C GLN A 87 -6.05 -3.75 -7.98
N ILE A 88 -5.59 -3.22 -6.85
CA ILE A 88 -5.39 -1.78 -6.70
C ILE A 88 -4.29 -1.27 -7.64
N TRP A 89 -3.19 -2.01 -7.78
CA TRP A 89 -2.13 -1.65 -8.73
C TRP A 89 -2.56 -1.69 -10.19
N ASP A 90 -3.27 -2.75 -10.59
CA ASP A 90 -3.78 -2.92 -11.95
C ASP A 90 -4.82 -1.82 -12.27
N LEU A 91 -5.61 -1.36 -11.29
CA LEU A 91 -6.48 -0.18 -11.45
C LEU A 91 -5.67 1.09 -11.70
N PHE A 92 -4.64 1.37 -10.89
CA PHE A 92 -3.81 2.56 -11.07
C PHE A 92 -3.09 2.58 -12.43
N ASP A 93 -2.56 1.44 -12.85
CA ASP A 93 -1.95 1.27 -14.16
C ASP A 93 -2.97 1.49 -15.30
N PHE A 94 -4.16 0.91 -15.15
CA PHE A 94 -5.23 1.05 -16.13
C PHE A 94 -5.73 2.50 -16.24
N ALA A 95 -5.90 3.19 -15.10
CA ALA A 95 -6.28 4.60 -15.07
C ALA A 95 -5.24 5.48 -15.77
N GLN A 96 -3.94 5.22 -15.59
CA GLN A 96 -2.91 6.00 -16.29
C GLN A 96 -2.94 5.86 -17.81
N LYS A 97 -3.35 4.69 -18.30
CA LYS A 97 -3.53 4.41 -19.73
C LYS A 97 -4.87 4.91 -20.25
N THR A 98 -5.80 5.25 -19.37
CA THR A 98 -7.19 5.62 -19.69
C THR A 98 -7.57 6.95 -19.06
N PRO A 99 -7.33 8.09 -19.74
CA PRO A 99 -7.52 9.43 -19.17
C PRO A 99 -8.91 9.67 -18.55
N PHE A 100 -9.97 9.18 -19.21
CA PHE A 100 -11.34 9.32 -18.71
C PHE A 100 -11.54 8.67 -17.33
N LEU A 101 -11.07 7.43 -17.16
CA LEU A 101 -11.15 6.73 -15.88
C LEU A 101 -10.31 7.42 -14.82
N LYS A 102 -9.11 7.91 -15.18
CA LYS A 102 -8.27 8.67 -14.25
C LYS A 102 -8.99 9.91 -13.75
N GLU A 103 -9.59 10.69 -14.65
CA GLU A 103 -10.35 11.89 -14.27
C GLU A 103 -11.52 11.52 -13.36
N GLU A 104 -12.29 10.49 -13.70
CA GLU A 104 -13.44 10.02 -12.91
C GLU A 104 -13.03 9.60 -11.49
N LEU A 105 -11.94 8.85 -11.35
CA LEU A 105 -11.37 8.46 -10.06
C LEU A 105 -10.86 9.67 -9.27
N LEU A 106 -10.20 10.63 -9.91
CA LEU A 106 -9.63 11.82 -9.24
C LEU A 106 -10.70 12.82 -8.78
N ILE A 107 -11.88 12.84 -9.39
CA ILE A 107 -13.01 13.69 -8.96
C ILE A 107 -13.93 13.00 -7.95
N ALA A 108 -13.60 11.78 -7.51
CA ALA A 108 -14.38 11.09 -6.49
C ALA A 108 -14.43 11.91 -5.19
N LYS A 109 -15.64 12.13 -4.68
CA LYS A 109 -15.89 13.02 -3.53
C LYS A 109 -15.44 12.42 -2.20
N ASP A 110 -15.46 11.10 -2.13
CA ASP A 110 -15.09 10.34 -0.94
C ASP A 110 -14.49 8.98 -1.36
N PRO A 111 -13.80 8.28 -0.42
CA PRO A 111 -13.17 7.01 -0.71
C PRO A 111 -14.14 5.91 -1.16
N GLN A 112 -15.40 5.95 -0.70
CA GLN A 112 -16.38 4.94 -1.06
C GLN A 112 -16.82 5.11 -2.51
N GLN A 113 -16.98 6.35 -2.98
CA GLN A 113 -17.22 6.64 -4.39
C GLN A 113 -16.08 6.12 -5.26
N PHE A 114 -14.82 6.31 -4.85
CA PHE A 114 -13.66 5.78 -5.57
C PHE A 114 -13.70 4.25 -5.70
N VAL A 115 -13.98 3.56 -4.59
CA VAL A 115 -14.13 2.10 -4.57
C VAL A 115 -15.30 1.64 -5.47
N ASN A 116 -16.40 2.38 -5.49
CA ASN A 116 -17.54 2.05 -6.34
C ASN A 116 -17.21 2.20 -7.84
N ILE A 117 -16.52 3.28 -8.23
CA ILE A 117 -16.03 3.46 -9.61
C ILE A 117 -15.08 2.30 -9.97
N ALA A 118 -14.15 1.95 -9.09
CA ALA A 118 -13.26 0.81 -9.31
C ALA A 118 -14.03 -0.51 -9.52
N ALA A 119 -15.10 -0.73 -8.74
CA ALA A 119 -15.95 -1.90 -8.85
C ALA A 119 -16.71 -1.97 -10.20
N ASP A 120 -17.17 -0.84 -10.72
CA ASP A 120 -17.80 -0.74 -12.05
C ASP A 120 -16.81 -1.14 -13.18
N HIS A 121 -15.51 -1.00 -12.92
CA HIS A 121 -14.43 -1.45 -13.80
C HIS A 121 -13.86 -2.84 -13.46
N GLY A 122 -14.50 -3.60 -12.57
CA GLY A 122 -14.14 -4.98 -12.24
C GLY A 122 -13.08 -5.15 -11.15
N TYR A 123 -12.69 -4.08 -10.47
CA TYR A 123 -11.72 -4.09 -9.36
C TYR A 123 -12.45 -4.06 -8.01
N SER A 124 -12.19 -5.03 -7.15
CA SER A 124 -12.94 -5.19 -5.88
C SER A 124 -12.00 -5.12 -4.69
N PHE A 125 -12.04 -4.02 -3.95
CA PHE A 125 -11.30 -3.82 -2.70
C PHE A 125 -12.07 -2.83 -1.81
N SER A 126 -11.71 -2.77 -0.54
CA SER A 126 -12.26 -1.86 0.47
C SER A 126 -11.45 -0.57 0.58
N VAL A 127 -12.06 0.45 1.20
CA VAL A 127 -11.38 1.71 1.50
C VAL A 127 -10.15 1.47 2.38
N GLU A 128 -10.24 0.57 3.35
CA GLU A 128 -9.15 0.24 4.26
C GLU A 128 -7.96 -0.40 3.52
N GLU A 129 -8.21 -1.31 2.58
CA GLU A 129 -7.15 -1.94 1.79
C GLU A 129 -6.44 -0.93 0.88
N LEU A 130 -7.20 -0.03 0.25
CA LEU A 130 -6.65 1.09 -0.51
C LEU A 130 -5.77 1.97 0.38
N ALA A 131 -6.28 2.37 1.55
CA ALA A 131 -5.57 3.22 2.49
C ALA A 131 -4.26 2.56 2.96
N TRP A 132 -4.28 1.29 3.32
CA TRP A 132 -3.10 0.57 3.80
C TRP A 132 -2.03 0.41 2.72
N LEU A 133 -2.42 0.08 1.50
CA LEU A 133 -1.46 0.03 0.39
C LEU A 133 -0.82 1.40 0.15
N LEU A 134 -1.60 2.48 0.15
CA LEU A 134 -1.08 3.83 -0.05
C LEU A 134 -0.18 4.29 1.12
N ILE A 135 -0.50 3.92 2.37
CA ILE A 135 0.37 4.17 3.54
C ILE A 135 1.72 3.48 3.38
N GLU A 136 1.73 2.21 2.96
CA GLU A 136 2.96 1.46 2.75
C GLU A 136 3.82 2.07 1.66
N ILE A 137 3.21 2.32 0.50
CA ILE A 137 3.84 2.99 -0.64
C ILE A 137 4.46 4.28 -0.14
N LYS A 138 3.68 5.15 0.49
CA LYS A 138 4.11 6.43 1.03
C LYS A 138 5.26 6.32 2.04
N SER A 139 5.30 5.24 2.82
CA SER A 139 6.33 5.00 3.83
C SER A 139 7.58 4.31 3.26
N SER A 140 7.56 3.92 1.98
CA SER A 140 8.66 3.22 1.33
C SER A 140 9.85 4.16 1.09
N PRO A 141 11.09 3.73 1.39
CA PRO A 141 12.29 4.51 1.12
C PRO A 141 12.58 4.69 -0.38
N GLU A 142 11.87 3.96 -1.26
CA GLU A 142 12.05 4.01 -2.71
C GLU A 142 11.25 5.13 -3.39
N ILE A 143 10.35 5.80 -2.65
CA ILE A 143 9.61 6.96 -3.15
C ILE A 143 10.39 8.22 -2.86
N VAL A 144 10.78 8.92 -3.92
CA VAL A 144 11.44 10.22 -3.82
C VAL A 144 10.37 11.30 -3.96
N SER A 145 10.23 12.12 -2.92
CA SER A 145 9.47 13.37 -2.96
C SER A 145 10.13 14.33 -3.96
N ILE A 146 9.48 14.60 -5.10
CA ILE A 146 9.88 15.63 -6.06
C ILE A 146 9.15 16.91 -5.66
N ASN A 147 9.89 17.85 -5.07
CA ASN A 147 9.36 19.20 -4.84
C ASN A 147 9.23 19.92 -6.19
N ASN A 148 8.03 20.39 -6.53
CA ASN A 148 7.90 21.41 -7.58
C ASN A 148 8.13 22.81 -6.99
N SER A 149 8.44 23.78 -7.84
CA SER A 149 8.73 25.18 -7.47
C SER A 149 7.55 25.93 -6.82
N VAL A 150 6.39 25.29 -6.72
CA VAL A 150 5.16 25.81 -6.10
C VAL A 150 4.95 25.26 -4.68
N GLY A 151 5.81 24.35 -4.22
CA GLY A 151 5.72 23.72 -2.89
C GLY A 151 4.80 22.50 -2.84
N GLU A 152 4.35 21.98 -3.98
CA GLU A 152 3.64 20.71 -4.04
C GLU A 152 4.67 19.57 -4.08
N ILE A 153 4.46 18.58 -3.21
CA ILE A 153 5.25 17.35 -3.20
C ILE A 153 4.65 16.41 -4.25
N LEU A 154 5.26 16.33 -5.42
CA LEU A 154 5.00 15.26 -6.38
C LEU A 154 5.77 14.03 -5.91
N THR A 155 5.10 13.02 -5.37
CA THR A 155 5.78 11.77 -5.01
C THR A 155 5.98 10.93 -6.27
N GLY A 156 7.21 10.89 -6.78
CA GLY A 156 7.60 9.96 -7.82
C GLY A 156 7.93 8.61 -7.19
N SER A 157 7.07 7.61 -7.38
CA SER A 157 7.43 6.22 -7.13
C SER A 157 8.05 5.63 -8.39
N ASN A 158 9.26 5.08 -8.29
CA ASN A 158 9.82 4.22 -9.33
C ASN A 158 9.31 2.76 -9.23
N TYR A 159 8.35 2.47 -8.35
CA TYR A 159 7.67 1.18 -8.34
C TYR A 159 6.68 1.11 -9.52
N GLY A 160 7.10 0.47 -10.61
CA GLY A 160 6.22 0.15 -11.74
C GLY A 160 5.96 1.28 -12.76
N ARG A 161 6.66 2.42 -12.70
CA ARG A 161 6.45 3.61 -13.57
C ARG A 161 5.08 4.28 -13.44
N ILE A 162 4.32 3.92 -12.40
CA ILE A 162 3.02 4.51 -12.11
C ILE A 162 3.24 5.74 -11.22
N ASP A 163 2.93 6.93 -11.74
CA ASP A 163 2.77 8.14 -10.94
C ASP A 163 1.69 7.94 -9.85
N ILE A 164 2.18 7.72 -8.62
CA ILE A 164 1.38 7.37 -7.45
C ILE A 164 0.96 8.61 -6.64
N GLY A 165 1.52 9.78 -6.95
CA GLY A 165 1.35 10.98 -6.12
C GLY A 165 -0.07 11.51 -6.11
N TYR A 166 -0.77 11.47 -7.23
CA TYR A 166 -2.17 11.87 -7.29
C TYR A 166 -3.06 11.02 -6.39
N TRP A 167 -2.78 9.71 -6.30
CA TRP A 167 -3.58 8.78 -5.49
C TRP A 167 -3.32 8.96 -4.00
N ILE A 168 -2.05 9.16 -3.62
CA ILE A 168 -1.68 9.48 -2.23
C ILE A 168 -2.31 10.81 -1.82
N TRP A 169 -2.18 11.86 -2.65
CA TRP A 169 -2.73 13.18 -2.37
C TRP A 169 -4.24 13.13 -2.17
N LEU A 170 -4.97 12.46 -3.08
CA LEU A 170 -6.41 12.29 -2.96
C LEU A 170 -6.80 11.56 -1.65
N ALA A 171 -6.06 10.51 -1.29
CA ALA A 171 -6.30 9.77 -0.05
C ALA A 171 -5.97 10.60 1.22
N GLU A 172 -5.03 11.53 1.15
CA GLU A 172 -4.78 12.53 2.20
C GLU A 172 -5.92 13.54 2.31
N GLU A 173 -6.45 14.02 1.18
CA GLU A 173 -7.59 14.94 1.18
C GLU A 173 -8.82 14.34 1.85
N TRP A 174 -9.08 13.05 1.61
CA TRP A 174 -10.13 12.29 2.29
C TRP A 174 -9.83 11.94 3.75
N GLY A 175 -8.58 12.06 4.21
CA GLY A 175 -8.18 11.72 5.57
C GLY A 175 -7.99 10.23 5.87
N ILE A 176 -7.94 9.38 4.84
CA ILE A 176 -7.72 7.93 5.02
C ILE A 176 -6.22 7.57 5.07
N VAL A 177 -5.37 8.45 4.53
CA VAL A 177 -3.91 8.36 4.63
C VAL A 177 -3.42 9.60 5.40
N PRO A 178 -2.57 9.47 6.43
CA PRO A 178 -2.03 10.63 7.13
C PRO A 178 -1.20 11.46 6.15
N PRO A 179 -1.23 12.81 6.22
CA PRO A 179 -0.39 13.66 5.38
C PRO A 179 1.10 13.45 5.65
N PHE A 180 1.97 13.98 4.78
CA PHE A 180 3.42 13.90 5.02
C PHE A 180 3.78 14.68 6.28
N CYS A 181 3.83 13.95 7.40
CA CYS A 181 4.43 14.42 8.63
C CYS A 181 5.91 14.06 8.56
N HIS A 182 6.78 15.06 8.51
CA HIS A 182 8.17 14.82 8.84
C HIS A 182 8.20 14.24 10.26
N ARG A 183 8.68 12.99 10.41
CA ARG A 183 8.79 12.34 11.73
C ARG A 183 9.51 13.29 12.68
N GLU A 184 8.86 13.65 13.79
CA GLU A 184 9.54 14.23 14.93
C GLU A 184 10.75 13.35 15.27
N LYS A 185 11.93 13.97 15.33
CA LYS A 185 13.13 13.33 15.84
C LYS A 185 12.86 13.02 17.32
N LEU A 186 12.63 11.75 17.65
CA LEU A 186 12.87 11.28 19.02
C LEU A 186 14.33 11.62 19.35
N GLY A 187 14.52 12.48 20.35
CA GLY A 187 15.84 12.88 20.83
C GLY A 187 16.68 11.64 21.12
N ASN A 188 17.94 11.71 20.72
CA ASN A 188 18.98 10.67 20.77
C ASN A 188 19.11 9.83 19.50
N LEU A 189 19.73 10.39 18.45
CA LEU A 189 20.57 9.63 17.52
C LEU A 189 21.53 10.57 16.79
N LEU A 190 22.79 10.45 17.19
CA LEU A 190 24.07 10.59 16.48
C LEU A 190 24.27 11.74 15.48
N SER A 191 25.40 12.42 15.67
CA SER A 191 26.06 13.39 14.80
C SER A 191 26.45 12.78 13.44
N GLY A 192 25.46 12.47 12.61
CA GLY A 192 25.61 12.00 11.24
C GLY A 192 25.07 13.02 10.26
N ASP A 193 26.00 13.62 9.52
CA ASP A 193 25.85 14.33 8.25
C ASP A 193 24.83 15.50 8.16
N THR A 194 25.31 16.71 8.50
CA THR A 194 24.60 17.99 8.37
C THR A 194 24.64 18.59 6.96
N SER A 195 25.07 17.83 5.93
CA SER A 195 25.16 18.33 4.54
C SER A 195 23.94 18.04 3.68
N ASN A 196 22.85 17.52 4.26
CA ASN A 196 21.62 17.25 3.55
C ASN A 196 20.68 18.49 3.55
N PRO A 197 20.36 19.10 2.38
CA PRO A 197 19.43 20.23 2.29
C PRO A 197 17.97 19.87 2.64
N PHE A 198 17.67 18.59 2.93
CA PHE A 198 16.38 18.13 3.43
C PHE A 198 16.22 18.23 4.96
N LEU A 199 16.97 19.12 5.62
CA LEU A 199 16.74 19.50 7.01
C LEU A 199 15.41 20.27 7.16
N LEU A 200 14.35 19.48 7.35
CA LEU A 200 13.25 19.64 8.31
C LEU A 200 12.89 21.08 8.71
N ASP A 201 11.89 21.69 8.06
CA ASP A 201 11.18 22.82 8.69
C ASP A 201 9.73 23.07 8.22
N ARG A 202 9.11 22.20 7.40
CA ARG A 202 7.73 22.45 6.92
C ARG A 202 6.92 21.16 6.77
N CYS A 203 6.12 20.84 7.78
CA CYS A 203 4.99 19.91 7.62
C CYS A 203 3.95 20.57 6.69
N PHE A 204 3.78 20.04 5.47
CA PHE A 204 2.65 20.41 4.62
C PHE A 204 1.46 19.53 5.00
N LEU A 205 0.70 19.98 6.01
CA LEU A 205 -0.63 19.44 6.26
C LEU A 205 -1.57 20.03 5.19
N PRO A 206 -2.32 19.22 4.43
CA PRO A 206 -3.40 19.70 3.59
C PRO A 206 -4.35 20.57 4.41
N LYS A 207 -4.93 21.62 3.80
CA LYS A 207 -5.87 22.53 4.49
C LYS A 207 -7.03 21.77 5.16
N SER A 208 -7.43 20.62 4.62
CA SER A 208 -8.49 19.76 5.15
C SER A 208 -8.13 19.05 6.46
N TYR A 209 -6.84 18.86 6.77
CA TYR A 209 -6.39 18.20 8.01
C TYR A 209 -6.81 18.97 9.27
N PHE A 210 -6.87 20.30 9.19
CA PHE A 210 -7.35 21.15 10.29
C PHE A 210 -8.86 21.03 10.52
N ASN A 211 -9.63 20.63 9.51
CA ASN A 211 -11.07 20.45 9.63
C ASN A 211 -11.44 19.12 10.32
N GLN A 212 -10.56 18.11 10.27
CA GLN A 212 -10.82 16.79 10.88
C GLN A 212 -10.72 16.80 12.41
N ARG A 213 -9.98 17.74 13.02
CA ARG A 213 -9.92 17.88 14.48
C ARG A 213 -11.07 18.68 15.09
N LEU A 214 -11.88 19.37 14.29
CA LEU A 214 -13.05 20.11 14.78
C LEU A 214 -14.29 19.24 14.99
N LEU A 215 -14.29 17.99 14.53
CA LEU A 215 -15.44 17.06 14.69
C LEU A 215 -15.35 16.16 15.94
N VAL A 216 -14.27 16.23 16.73
CA VAL A 216 -14.09 15.42 17.94
C VAL A 216 -14.29 16.23 19.24
N SER A 217 -14.61 17.53 19.16
CA SER A 217 -14.85 18.38 20.33
C SER A 217 -16.22 19.05 20.37
N SER A 218 -17.27 18.35 19.95
CA SER A 218 -18.67 18.76 20.17
C SER A 218 -19.45 17.69 20.93
N ASN A 219 -18.88 17.20 22.03
CA ASN A 219 -19.63 16.68 23.17
C ASN A 219 -18.81 16.96 24.45
N SER A 220 -18.97 18.19 24.95
CA SER A 220 -18.72 18.56 26.35
C SER A 220 -20.01 19.20 26.86
#